data_AF-A0A314YJ65-F1
#
_entry.id   AF-A0A314YJ65-F1
#
_cell.length_a   1.000
_cell.length_b   1.000
_cell.length_c   1.000
_cell.angle_alpha   90.00
_cell.angle_beta   90.00
_cell.angle_gamma   90.00
#
_symmetry.space_group_name_H-M   'P 1'
#
loop_
_entity.id
_entity.type
_entity.pdbx_description
1 polymer ?
#
loop_
_entity_poly.entity_id
_entity_poly.type
_entity_poly.pdbx_seq_one_letter_code
_entity_poly.pdbx_strand_id
1 'polypeptide(L)'
;MAAGSWVPHVSLSDSRLLVYLDVNDAHGHRTSRLYDPIYRLPFNPTTRLPCSVSEAAIFPRNGPLKIASVVAMSDAIDLSGDGGVLKKIVRHAKPDAIAPTQDLPLVDVHYEGILEETNEVFDTTHEDNTVFSFELGKGSVIKAWDIAVKTMKVGEIAKITCKPEYAYGSAGSPPDIPPEATLIFEVELVACNPRKGLSLGSASEERARLE
;
A
#
# COMPACT_ATOMS: atom_id res chain seq x y z
N MET A 1 15.97 -32.36 24.42
CA MET A 1 15.87 -31.89 23.02
C MET A 1 16.09 -30.39 23.05
N ALA A 2 17.25 -29.91 22.59
CA ALA A 2 17.60 -28.50 22.64
C ALA A 2 17.08 -27.81 21.36
N ALA A 3 16.30 -26.75 21.53
CA ALA A 3 15.86 -25.91 20.42
C ALA A 3 17.05 -25.06 19.94
N GLY A 4 17.52 -25.31 18.72
CA GLY A 4 18.53 -24.47 18.07
C GLY A 4 17.99 -23.06 17.85
N SER A 5 18.73 -22.05 18.27
CA SER A 5 18.43 -20.63 18.03
C SER A 5 18.67 -20.29 16.56
N TRP A 6 17.66 -19.75 15.89
CA TRP A 6 17.76 -19.27 14.52
C TRP A 6 18.26 -17.82 14.54
N VAL A 7 19.42 -17.58 13.93
CA VAL A 7 19.96 -16.23 13.80
C VAL A 7 19.92 -15.84 12.33
N PRO A 8 19.10 -14.86 11.93
CA PRO A 8 19.11 -14.37 10.56
C PRO A 8 20.41 -13.60 10.29
N HIS A 9 21.04 -13.87 9.16
CA HIS A 9 22.23 -13.14 8.73
C HIS A 9 22.06 -12.72 7.26
N VAL A 10 22.50 -11.49 6.97
CA VAL A 10 22.41 -10.89 5.64
C VAL A 10 23.81 -10.79 5.06
N SER A 11 23.98 -11.24 3.82
CA SER A 11 25.26 -11.12 3.11
C SER A 11 25.04 -10.47 1.75
N LEU A 12 25.98 -9.59 1.39
CA LEU A 12 26.03 -8.96 0.07
C LEU A 12 27.13 -9.65 -0.74
N SER A 13 26.77 -10.28 -1.84
CA SER A 13 27.71 -10.91 -2.79
C SER A 13 27.28 -10.55 -4.20
N ASP A 14 28.21 -10.07 -5.01
CA ASP A 14 27.99 -9.67 -6.41
C ASP A 14 26.72 -8.83 -6.63
N SER A 15 26.58 -7.77 -5.82
CA SER A 15 25.48 -6.82 -5.91
C SER A 15 24.07 -7.41 -5.71
N ARG A 16 23.96 -8.60 -5.09
CA ARG A 16 22.70 -9.23 -4.67
C ARG A 16 22.64 -9.32 -3.14
N LEU A 17 21.50 -8.92 -2.57
CA LEU A 17 21.18 -9.11 -1.16
C LEU A 17 20.62 -10.52 -0.97
N LEU A 18 21.30 -11.36 -0.20
CA LEU A 18 20.87 -12.72 0.08
C LEU A 18 20.61 -12.88 1.59
N VAL A 19 19.39 -13.32 1.92
CA VAL A 19 18.99 -13.62 3.30
C VAL A 19 19.15 -15.11 3.52
N TYR A 20 19.94 -15.47 4.54
CA TYR A 20 20.19 -16.86 4.92
C TYR A 20 19.66 -17.12 6.32
N LEU A 21 19.11 -18.33 6.50
CA LEU A 21 18.87 -18.90 7.81
C LEU A 21 19.93 -19.97 8.07
N ASP A 22 20.70 -19.78 9.14
CA ASP A 22 21.70 -20.73 9.61
C ASP A 22 21.11 -21.60 10.73
N VAL A 23 21.35 -22.91 10.65
CA VAL A 23 21.15 -23.84 11.76
C VAL A 23 22.51 -24.41 12.14
N ASN A 24 22.82 -24.35 13.43
CA ASN A 24 23.93 -25.09 14.00
C ASN A 24 23.37 -26.35 14.68
N ASP A 25 23.81 -27.52 14.23
CA ASP A 25 23.54 -28.76 14.93
C ASP A 25 24.49 -28.91 16.14
N ALA A 26 24.16 -29.81 17.07
CA ALA A 26 24.93 -30.09 18.30
C ALA A 26 26.37 -30.56 18.05
N HIS A 27 26.70 -30.91 16.80
CA HIS A 27 28.03 -31.30 16.34
C HIS A 27 28.82 -30.15 15.66
N GLY A 28 28.32 -28.91 15.67
CA GLY A 28 29.03 -27.73 15.15
C GLY A 28 29.04 -27.59 13.63
N HIS A 29 28.23 -28.38 12.92
CA HIS A 29 28.08 -28.28 11.47
C HIS A 29 27.08 -27.16 11.11
N ARG A 30 27.52 -26.18 10.34
CA ARG A 30 26.69 -25.04 9.89
C ARG A 30 26.00 -25.39 8.59
N THR A 31 24.68 -25.35 8.56
CA THR A 31 23.89 -25.49 7.32
C THR A 31 23.17 -24.19 7.02
N SER A 32 23.47 -23.59 5.87
CA SER A 32 22.81 -22.37 5.39
C SER A 32 21.79 -22.71 4.29
N ARG A 33 20.60 -22.11 4.36
CA ARG A 33 19.62 -22.18 3.26
C ARG A 33 19.20 -20.77 2.85
N LEU A 34 19.06 -20.58 1.54
CA LEU A 34 18.51 -19.36 0.95
C LEU A 34 17.03 -19.24 1.33
N TYR A 35 16.67 -18.08 1.89
CA TYR A 35 15.31 -17.76 2.26
C TYR A 35 14.71 -16.81 1.22
N ASP A 36 13.67 -17.27 0.51
CA ASP A 36 12.91 -16.45 -0.44
C ASP A 36 11.61 -15.99 0.23
N PRO A 37 11.42 -14.68 0.51
CA PRO A 37 10.33 -14.19 1.33
C PRO A 37 8.96 -14.19 0.63
N ILE A 38 8.88 -14.49 -0.69
CA ILE A 38 7.66 -14.28 -1.48
C ILE A 38 6.76 -15.52 -1.60
N TYR A 39 7.23 -16.74 -1.32
CA TYR A 39 6.41 -17.95 -1.45
C TYR A 39 6.39 -18.80 -0.18
N ARG A 40 5.31 -18.70 0.62
CA ARG A 40 4.97 -19.73 1.61
C ARG A 40 4.35 -20.94 0.91
N LEU A 41 5.17 -21.86 0.39
CA LEU A 41 4.71 -23.21 0.08
C LEU A 41 5.73 -24.24 0.60
N PRO A 42 5.28 -25.38 1.18
CA PRO A 42 6.19 -26.41 1.64
C PRO A 42 6.86 -27.10 0.44
N PHE A 43 8.18 -27.05 0.39
CA PHE A 43 8.97 -27.77 -0.62
C PHE A 43 8.91 -29.28 -0.36
N ASN A 44 8.26 -30.04 -1.26
CA ASN A 44 8.24 -31.50 -1.26
C ASN A 44 9.54 -32.03 -1.91
N PRO A 45 10.36 -32.86 -1.25
CA PRO A 45 11.73 -33.16 -1.69
C PRO A 45 11.87 -34.18 -2.86
N THR A 46 10.84 -34.42 -3.67
CA THR A 46 10.86 -35.59 -4.60
C THR A 46 10.75 -35.27 -6.10
N THR A 47 10.74 -34.02 -6.54
CA THR A 47 10.81 -33.71 -7.98
C THR A 47 12.23 -33.33 -8.39
N ARG A 48 12.99 -34.34 -8.84
CA ARG A 48 14.09 -34.14 -9.78
C ARG A 48 13.49 -33.70 -11.11
N LEU A 49 13.92 -32.55 -11.65
CA LEU A 49 13.94 -32.25 -13.08
C LEU A 49 14.85 -31.02 -13.34
N PRO A 50 15.30 -30.82 -14.60
CA PRO A 50 16.72 -30.71 -14.91
C PRO A 50 17.19 -29.30 -15.27
N CYS A 51 18.51 -29.20 -15.40
CA CYS A 51 19.27 -28.10 -15.96
C CYS A 51 18.71 -27.59 -17.30
N SER A 52 18.18 -26.36 -17.33
CA SER A 52 18.35 -25.36 -18.41
C SER A 52 17.35 -24.21 -18.22
N VAL A 53 17.81 -23.04 -17.78
CA VAL A 53 17.28 -21.75 -18.23
C VAL A 53 18.42 -20.74 -18.16
N SER A 54 19.12 -20.63 -19.28
CA SER A 54 19.65 -19.36 -19.74
C SER A 54 18.49 -18.38 -19.90
N GLU A 55 18.53 -17.22 -19.24
CA GLU A 55 18.69 -15.96 -19.95
C GLU A 55 19.03 -14.83 -18.97
N ALA A 56 20.05 -14.07 -19.34
CA ALA A 56 20.58 -12.96 -18.58
C ALA A 56 19.65 -11.74 -18.72
N ALA A 57 19.27 -11.12 -17.60
CA ALA A 57 18.89 -9.71 -17.63
C ALA A 57 20.19 -8.88 -17.58
N ILE A 58 20.70 -8.55 -18.77
CA ILE A 58 21.78 -7.59 -18.97
C ILE A 58 21.23 -6.21 -18.64
N PHE A 59 21.54 -5.67 -17.47
CA PHE A 59 21.31 -4.25 -17.18
C PHE A 59 22.48 -3.42 -17.73
N PRO A 60 22.21 -2.31 -18.45
CA PRO A 60 23.27 -1.48 -19.00
C PRO A 60 24.11 -0.87 -17.88
N ARG A 61 25.44 -0.97 -18.03
CA ARG A 61 26.42 -0.19 -17.29
C ARG A 61 26.28 1.26 -17.73
N ASN A 62 26.11 2.20 -16.79
CA ASN A 62 26.97 3.38 -16.60
C ASN A 62 26.31 4.43 -15.68
N GLY A 63 27.03 4.82 -14.62
CA GLY A 63 26.78 6.03 -13.82
C GLY A 63 26.52 5.78 -12.33
N PRO A 64 27.12 6.55 -11.39
CA PRO A 64 26.84 6.42 -9.97
C PRO A 64 25.50 7.11 -9.68
N LEU A 65 24.41 6.37 -9.77
CA LEU A 65 23.11 6.88 -9.32
C LEU A 65 23.06 6.82 -7.79
N LYS A 66 22.77 7.97 -7.19
CA LYS A 66 22.72 8.23 -5.75
C LYS A 66 21.86 7.16 -5.04
N ILE A 67 22.53 6.33 -4.25
CA ILE A 67 21.99 5.22 -3.45
C ILE A 67 20.85 5.66 -2.49
N ALA A 68 20.71 6.96 -2.24
CA ALA A 68 19.65 7.52 -1.42
C ALA A 68 18.23 7.41 -2.02
N SER A 69 18.07 7.30 -3.35
CA SER A 69 16.74 7.26 -3.99
C SER A 69 16.13 5.84 -4.04
N VAL A 70 16.97 4.79 -4.09
CA VAL A 70 16.50 3.41 -4.27
C VAL A 70 15.92 2.80 -2.99
N VAL A 71 16.32 3.29 -1.81
CA VAL A 71 15.93 2.71 -0.51
C VAL A 71 14.52 3.14 -0.07
N ALA A 72 13.92 4.16 -0.67
CA ALA A 72 12.57 4.62 -0.31
C ALA A 72 11.43 3.87 -1.04
N MET A 73 11.75 3.16 -2.12
CA MET A 73 10.78 2.52 -3.04
C MET A 73 10.54 1.02 -2.77
N SER A 74 11.09 0.44 -1.71
CA SER A 74 10.98 -1.03 -1.48
C SER A 74 9.69 -1.51 -0.83
N ASP A 75 8.83 -0.60 -0.33
CA ASP A 75 7.61 -0.97 0.42
C ASP A 75 6.31 -0.48 -0.25
N ALA A 76 6.40 0.13 -1.43
CA ALA A 76 5.24 0.60 -2.16
C ALA A 76 4.62 -0.55 -2.98
N ILE A 77 3.31 -0.71 -2.85
CA ILE A 77 2.52 -1.70 -3.59
C ILE A 77 1.93 -1.00 -4.80
N ASP A 78 2.19 -1.52 -5.99
CA ASP A 78 1.51 -1.08 -7.21
C ASP A 78 0.11 -1.68 -7.27
N LEU A 79 -0.92 -0.84 -7.12
CA LEU A 79 -2.32 -1.25 -7.12
C LEU A 79 -2.93 -1.28 -8.52
N SER A 80 -2.30 -0.59 -9.47
CA SER A 80 -2.73 -0.49 -10.86
C SER A 80 -2.08 -1.53 -11.78
N GLY A 81 -0.87 -1.97 -11.44
CA GLY A 81 -0.05 -2.90 -12.24
C GLY A 81 0.80 -2.24 -13.33
N ASP A 82 0.61 -0.94 -13.58
CA ASP A 82 1.38 -0.12 -14.53
C ASP A 82 2.17 1.01 -13.83
N GLY A 83 2.22 0.98 -12.49
CA GLY A 83 2.82 2.01 -11.66
C GLY A 83 2.08 3.34 -11.64
N GLY A 84 0.83 3.40 -12.08
CA GLY A 84 -0.01 4.61 -12.04
C GLY A 84 -0.52 4.96 -10.65
N VAL A 85 -0.74 3.96 -9.80
CA VAL A 85 -1.23 4.08 -8.41
C VAL A 85 -0.36 3.25 -7.50
N LEU A 86 0.55 3.90 -6.79
CA LEU A 86 1.42 3.27 -5.80
C LEU A 86 0.90 3.59 -4.40
N LYS A 87 0.79 2.57 -3.55
CA LYS A 87 0.38 2.72 -2.15
C LYS A 87 1.48 2.27 -1.21
N LYS A 88 1.85 3.12 -0.27
CA LYS A 88 2.75 2.80 0.84
C LYS A 88 2.02 2.98 2.17
N ILE A 89 1.95 1.93 2.98
CA ILE A 89 1.33 2.03 4.31
C ILE A 89 2.29 2.77 5.24
N VAL A 90 1.83 3.87 5.82
CA VAL A 90 2.56 4.66 6.83
C VAL A 90 2.20 4.15 8.23
N ARG A 91 0.93 3.88 8.48
CA ARG A 91 0.43 3.33 9.73
C ARG A 91 -0.56 2.21 9.44
N HIS A 92 -0.27 1.02 9.95
CA HIS A 92 -1.18 -0.11 9.84
C HIS A 92 -2.43 0.09 10.71
N ALA A 93 -3.58 -0.32 10.19
CA ALA A 93 -4.79 -0.47 10.98
C ALA A 93 -4.69 -1.63 11.98
N LYS A 94 -5.65 -1.68 12.92
CA LYS A 94 -5.79 -2.81 13.83
C LYS A 94 -6.14 -4.10 13.07
N PRO A 95 -5.81 -5.30 13.57
CA PRO A 95 -6.05 -6.56 12.86
C PRO A 95 -7.53 -6.80 12.49
N ASP A 96 -8.43 -6.38 13.37
CA ASP A 96 -9.89 -6.48 13.29
C ASP A 96 -10.56 -5.23 12.69
N ALA A 97 -9.77 -4.29 12.16
CA ALA A 97 -10.30 -3.08 11.56
C ALA A 97 -11.15 -3.38 10.32
N ILE A 98 -12.22 -2.61 10.20
CA ILE A 98 -13.20 -2.69 9.11
C ILE A 98 -12.57 -2.16 7.82
N ALA A 99 -12.86 -2.81 6.71
CA ALA A 99 -12.54 -2.33 5.37
C ALA A 99 -13.84 -1.85 4.68
N PRO A 100 -13.75 -0.97 3.67
CA PRO A 100 -14.90 -0.61 2.87
C PRO A 100 -15.51 -1.83 2.16
N THR A 101 -16.84 -1.91 2.15
CA THR A 101 -17.60 -3.01 1.53
C THR A 101 -18.82 -2.48 0.77
N GLN A 102 -19.57 -3.35 0.11
CA GLN A 102 -20.82 -2.95 -0.55
C GLN A 102 -21.89 -2.45 0.44
N ASP A 103 -21.86 -2.97 1.68
CA ASP A 103 -22.77 -2.58 2.76
C ASP A 103 -22.29 -1.31 3.48
N LEU A 104 -20.97 -1.06 3.47
CA LEU A 104 -20.33 0.14 4.01
C LEU A 104 -19.56 0.91 2.91
N PRO A 105 -20.24 1.44 1.89
CA PRO A 105 -19.59 2.04 0.72
C PRO A 105 -19.21 3.51 0.92
N LEU A 106 -19.78 4.19 1.92
CA LEU A 106 -19.42 5.57 2.25
C LEU A 106 -18.19 5.55 3.13
N VAL A 107 -17.17 6.33 2.79
CA VAL A 107 -15.94 6.43 3.57
C VAL A 107 -15.70 7.87 4.00
N ASP A 108 -15.20 8.02 5.23
CA ASP A 108 -14.75 9.29 5.77
C ASP A 108 -13.23 9.24 5.85
N VAL A 109 -12.56 10.26 5.32
CA VAL A 109 -11.10 10.33 5.30
C VAL A 109 -10.60 11.68 5.81
N HIS A 110 -9.41 11.64 6.42
CA HIS A 110 -8.52 12.80 6.47
C HIS A 110 -7.45 12.63 5.40
N TYR A 111 -7.05 13.73 4.80
CA TYR A 111 -5.97 13.73 3.82
C TYR A 111 -5.19 15.04 3.79
N GLU A 112 -3.98 14.93 3.24
CA GLU A 112 -3.13 16.00 2.76
C GLU A 112 -2.64 15.64 1.34
N GLY A 113 -2.89 16.53 0.38
CA GLY A 113 -2.50 16.41 -1.02
C GLY A 113 -1.29 17.26 -1.34
N ILE A 114 -0.27 16.65 -1.92
CA ILE A 114 1.04 17.25 -2.19
C ILE A 114 1.39 17.08 -3.68
N LEU A 115 1.95 18.13 -4.30
CA LEU A 115 2.56 18.03 -5.62
C LEU A 115 3.92 17.32 -5.52
N GLU A 116 4.12 16.22 -6.25
CA GLU A 116 5.38 15.45 -6.17
C GLU A 116 6.60 16.30 -6.58
N GLU A 117 6.43 17.15 -7.59
CA GLU A 117 7.51 17.98 -8.15
C GLU A 117 8.02 19.03 -7.16
N THR A 118 7.11 19.78 -6.53
CA THR A 118 7.47 20.91 -5.66
C THR A 118 7.48 20.56 -4.18
N ASN A 119 6.85 19.43 -3.80
CA ASN A 119 6.51 19.07 -2.41
C ASN A 119 5.64 20.11 -1.70
N GLU A 120 4.87 20.90 -2.45
CA GLU A 120 3.91 21.85 -1.90
C GLU A 120 2.56 21.18 -1.66
N VAL A 121 1.95 21.48 -0.50
CA VAL A 121 0.59 21.08 -0.18
C VAL A 121 -0.38 21.95 -0.98
N PHE A 122 -1.28 21.34 -1.74
CA PHE A 122 -2.30 22.05 -2.51
C PHE A 122 -3.70 21.94 -1.88
N ASP A 123 -3.94 20.92 -1.05
CA ASP A 123 -5.22 20.70 -0.39
C ASP A 123 -5.05 19.85 0.88
N THR A 124 -5.77 20.15 1.95
CA THR A 124 -5.69 19.43 3.22
C THR A 124 -6.96 19.58 4.05
N THR A 125 -7.33 18.52 4.76
CA THR A 125 -8.47 18.51 5.69
C THR A 125 -8.08 18.84 7.12
N HIS A 126 -6.78 18.84 7.43
CA HIS A 126 -6.28 19.01 8.80
C HIS A 126 -6.44 20.45 9.30
N GLU A 127 -6.39 21.44 8.41
CA GLU A 127 -6.53 22.86 8.80
C GLU A 127 -7.93 23.17 9.31
N ASP A 128 -8.96 22.64 8.65
CA ASP A 128 -10.36 22.92 8.98
C ASP A 128 -10.97 21.92 9.98
N ASN A 129 -10.22 20.89 10.39
CA ASN A 129 -10.70 19.75 11.20
C ASN A 129 -11.98 19.11 10.61
N THR A 130 -12.12 19.15 9.29
CA THR A 130 -13.24 18.52 8.59
C THR A 130 -12.85 17.13 8.11
N VAL A 131 -13.84 16.23 8.00
CA VAL A 131 -13.65 14.95 7.31
C VAL A 131 -14.21 15.08 5.91
N PHE A 132 -13.54 14.48 4.94
CA PHE A 132 -14.06 14.39 3.58
C PHE A 132 -14.77 13.05 3.41
N SER A 133 -16.07 13.10 3.08
CA SER A 133 -16.91 11.92 2.92
C SER A 133 -17.27 11.68 1.46
N PHE A 134 -17.08 10.47 0.95
CA PHE A 134 -17.44 10.10 -0.42
C PHE A 134 -17.88 8.62 -0.53
N GLU A 135 -18.55 8.26 -1.62
CA GLU A 135 -18.91 6.86 -1.92
C GLU A 135 -17.85 6.22 -2.83
N LEU A 136 -17.27 5.09 -2.41
CA LEU A 136 -16.25 4.39 -3.18
C LEU A 136 -16.82 3.71 -4.44
N GLY A 137 -16.07 3.79 -5.53
CA GLY A 137 -16.36 3.11 -6.79
C GLY A 137 -17.46 3.77 -7.63
N LYS A 138 -17.79 5.03 -7.32
CA LYS A 138 -18.73 5.85 -8.12
C LYS A 138 -18.05 6.84 -9.06
N GLY A 139 -16.71 6.95 -9.00
CA GLY A 139 -15.99 7.97 -9.75
C GLY A 139 -16.29 9.40 -9.29
N SER A 140 -16.72 9.57 -8.02
CA SER A 140 -16.92 10.88 -7.40
C SER A 140 -15.59 11.54 -6.98
N VAL A 141 -14.52 10.76 -6.96
CA VAL A 141 -13.15 11.17 -6.66
C VAL A 141 -12.22 10.73 -7.80
N ILE A 142 -10.96 11.15 -7.75
CA ILE A 142 -9.95 10.69 -8.71
C ILE A 142 -9.82 9.16 -8.69
N LYS A 143 -9.50 8.56 -9.84
CA LYS A 143 -9.43 7.10 -10.00
C LYS A 143 -8.47 6.44 -9.02
N ALA A 144 -7.35 7.11 -8.73
CA ALA A 144 -6.36 6.61 -7.78
C ALA A 144 -6.96 6.37 -6.39
N TRP A 145 -7.85 7.25 -5.93
CA TRP A 145 -8.51 7.11 -4.63
C TRP A 145 -9.50 5.94 -4.61
N ASP A 146 -10.31 5.80 -5.67
CA ASP A 146 -11.24 4.67 -5.81
C ASP A 146 -10.51 3.31 -5.79
N ILE A 147 -9.29 3.25 -6.33
CA ILE A 147 -8.43 2.06 -6.31
C ILE A 147 -7.78 1.88 -4.94
N ALA A 148 -7.13 2.91 -4.42
CA ALA A 148 -6.27 2.81 -3.24
C ALA A 148 -7.05 2.69 -1.93
N VAL A 149 -8.05 3.55 -1.71
CA VAL A 149 -8.81 3.60 -0.45
C VAL A 149 -9.64 2.33 -0.25
N LYS A 150 -10.07 1.67 -1.34
CA LYS A 150 -10.72 0.36 -1.30
C LYS A 150 -9.85 -0.74 -0.67
N THR A 151 -8.52 -0.58 -0.70
CA THR A 151 -7.58 -1.54 -0.10
C THR A 151 -7.21 -1.20 1.35
N MET A 152 -7.68 -0.06 1.87
CA MET A 152 -7.38 0.40 3.22
C MET A 152 -8.34 -0.18 4.25
N LYS A 153 -7.93 -0.11 5.51
CA LYS A 153 -8.78 -0.38 6.68
C LYS A 153 -8.91 0.85 7.56
N VAL A 154 -10.00 0.94 8.31
CA VAL A 154 -10.24 2.03 9.26
C VAL A 154 -9.08 2.15 10.25
N GLY A 155 -8.54 3.36 10.38
CA GLY A 155 -7.36 3.73 11.17
C GLY A 155 -6.01 3.61 10.44
N GLU A 156 -6.00 3.06 9.22
CA GLU A 156 -4.80 3.01 8.36
C GLU A 156 -4.46 4.41 7.84
N ILE A 157 -3.17 4.73 7.85
CA ILE A 157 -2.62 5.87 7.11
C ILE A 157 -1.76 5.33 5.98
N ALA A 158 -1.99 5.79 4.76
CA ALA A 158 -1.22 5.40 3.59
C ALA A 158 -0.83 6.62 2.75
N LYS A 159 0.37 6.58 2.18
CA LYS A 159 0.79 7.46 1.10
C LYS A 159 0.43 6.84 -0.23
N ILE A 160 -0.29 7.59 -1.06
CA ILE A 160 -0.78 7.17 -2.36
C ILE A 160 -0.14 8.09 -3.39
N THR A 161 0.75 7.56 -4.21
CA THR A 161 1.32 8.26 -5.36
C THR A 161 0.42 8.01 -6.58
N CYS A 162 -0.04 9.09 -7.18
CA CYS A 162 -1.03 9.10 -8.25
C CYS A 162 -0.43 9.76 -9.49
N LYS A 163 -0.19 9.00 -10.55
CA LYS A 163 0.15 9.55 -11.86
C LYS A 163 -1.02 10.34 -12.45
N PRO A 164 -0.77 11.27 -13.38
CA PRO A 164 -1.80 12.15 -13.94
C PRO A 164 -2.99 11.40 -14.54
N GLU A 165 -2.79 10.25 -15.19
CA GLU A 165 -3.88 9.45 -15.81
C GLU A 165 -4.90 8.90 -14.80
N TYR A 166 -4.48 8.79 -13.54
CA TYR A 166 -5.29 8.35 -12.40
C TYR A 166 -5.71 9.52 -11.49
N ALA A 167 -5.30 10.74 -11.81
CA ALA A 167 -5.61 11.98 -11.12
C ALA A 167 -6.32 12.99 -12.06
N TYR A 168 -5.69 14.13 -12.36
CA TYR A 168 -6.28 15.24 -13.13
C TYR A 168 -5.85 15.29 -14.62
N GLY A 169 -4.97 14.38 -15.04
CA GLY A 169 -4.53 14.24 -16.43
C GLY A 169 -3.90 15.49 -17.02
N SER A 170 -3.97 15.61 -18.35
CA SER A 170 -3.36 16.71 -19.11
C SER A 170 -4.06 18.05 -18.92
N ALA A 171 -5.23 18.06 -18.30
CA ALA A 171 -5.94 19.31 -18.00
C ALA A 171 -5.46 19.95 -16.69
N GLY A 172 -4.98 19.12 -15.73
CA GLY A 172 -4.75 19.58 -14.36
C GLY A 172 -6.04 20.05 -13.69
N SER A 173 -5.90 20.86 -12.64
CA SER A 173 -6.97 21.61 -12.00
C SER A 173 -6.43 23.00 -11.60
N PRO A 174 -6.38 23.95 -12.54
CA PRO A 174 -5.87 25.29 -12.26
C PRO A 174 -6.70 26.02 -11.18
N PRO A 175 -6.08 26.86 -10.34
CA PRO A 175 -4.66 27.24 -10.37
C PRO A 175 -3.72 26.27 -9.65
N ASP A 176 -4.25 25.36 -8.84
CA ASP A 176 -3.47 24.65 -7.82
C ASP A 176 -2.75 23.40 -8.36
N ILE A 177 -3.32 22.74 -9.36
CA ILE A 177 -2.78 21.50 -9.92
C ILE A 177 -2.41 21.72 -11.39
N PRO A 178 -1.12 21.65 -11.76
CA PRO A 178 -0.71 21.81 -13.14
C PRO A 178 -1.10 20.60 -14.01
N PRO A 179 -1.14 20.76 -15.35
CA PRO A 179 -1.24 19.66 -16.30
C PRO A 179 -0.19 18.57 -16.06
N GLU A 180 -0.57 17.29 -16.24
CA GLU A 180 0.33 16.13 -16.15
C GLU A 180 1.02 15.97 -14.78
N ALA A 181 0.47 16.59 -13.72
CA ALA A 181 1.04 16.52 -12.38
C ALA A 181 0.90 15.11 -11.77
N THR A 182 2.00 14.63 -11.19
CA THR A 182 1.98 13.50 -10.26
C THR A 182 1.73 14.01 -8.85
N LEU A 183 0.77 13.39 -8.16
CA LEU A 183 0.32 13.80 -6.84
C LEU A 183 0.68 12.75 -5.79
N ILE A 184 0.97 13.19 -4.58
CA ILE A 184 1.12 12.33 -3.41
C ILE A 184 0.04 12.71 -2.42
N PHE A 185 -0.79 11.75 -2.02
CA PHE A 185 -1.77 11.92 -0.97
C PHE A 185 -1.36 11.12 0.25
N GLU A 186 -1.25 11.75 1.41
CA GLU A 186 -1.30 11.04 2.69
C GLU A 186 -2.75 10.97 3.13
N VAL A 187 -3.31 9.77 3.22
CA VAL A 187 -4.73 9.54 3.52
C VAL A 187 -4.86 8.68 4.77
N GLU A 188 -5.70 9.12 5.70
CA GLU A 188 -6.19 8.36 6.84
C GLU A 188 -7.64 7.94 6.60
N LEU A 189 -7.92 6.63 6.63
CA LEU A 189 -9.29 6.15 6.57
C LEU A 189 -9.92 6.20 7.97
N VAL A 190 -10.87 7.11 8.19
CA VAL A 190 -11.46 7.39 9.51
C VAL A 190 -12.65 6.48 9.80
N ALA A 191 -13.55 6.28 8.82
CA ALA A 191 -14.74 5.45 9.01
C ALA A 191 -15.26 4.85 7.70
N CYS A 192 -16.09 3.81 7.83
CA CYS A 192 -16.90 3.26 6.74
C CYS A 192 -18.36 3.18 7.19
N ASN A 193 -19.27 3.75 6.41
CA ASN A 193 -20.67 3.96 6.76
C ASN A 193 -21.59 3.35 5.69
N PRO A 194 -22.80 2.89 6.07
CA PRO A 194 -23.81 2.48 5.10
C PRO A 194 -24.40 3.69 4.37
N ARG A 195 -24.94 3.48 3.16
CA ARG A 195 -25.70 4.54 2.47
C ARG A 195 -26.87 5.00 3.36
N LYS A 196 -27.04 6.32 3.48
CA LYS A 196 -28.23 6.92 4.13
C LYS A 196 -29.48 6.33 3.47
N GLY A 197 -30.25 5.56 4.23
CA GLY A 197 -31.44 4.82 3.74
C GLY A 197 -31.37 3.29 3.83
N LEU A 198 -30.23 2.70 4.19
CA LEU A 198 -30.06 1.26 4.43
C LEU A 198 -29.89 0.90 5.92
N SER A 199 -30.38 1.73 6.84
CA SER A 199 -30.41 1.37 8.26
C SER A 199 -31.47 0.30 8.50
N LEU A 200 -31.03 -0.94 8.77
CA LEU A 200 -31.84 -1.91 9.53
C LEU A 200 -32.19 -1.29 10.90
N GLY A 201 -33.44 -0.85 11.07
CA GLY A 201 -34.04 -0.55 12.39
C GLY A 201 -34.09 0.91 12.83
N SER A 202 -35.33 1.43 12.90
CA SER A 202 -35.89 2.52 13.73
C SER A 202 -35.31 3.95 13.69
N ALA A 203 -36.11 4.87 13.14
CA ALA A 203 -36.40 6.17 13.75
C ALA A 203 -37.78 6.72 13.31
N SER A 204 -38.82 5.87 13.33
CA SER A 204 -40.23 6.29 13.28
C SER A 204 -40.92 6.18 14.66
N GLU A 205 -40.14 6.15 15.76
CA GLU A 205 -40.64 6.01 17.14
C GLU A 205 -40.60 7.31 17.97
N GLU A 206 -40.60 8.49 17.33
CA GLU A 206 -40.80 9.79 18.02
C GLU A 206 -42.12 10.45 17.59
N ARG A 207 -43.22 9.67 17.56
CA ARG A 207 -44.58 10.20 17.31
C ARG A 207 -45.69 9.49 18.12
N ALA A 208 -45.38 9.10 19.36
CA ALA A 208 -46.36 8.56 20.30
C ALA A 208 -46.21 9.16 21.72
N ARG A 209 -46.04 10.48 21.83
CA ARG A 209 -46.01 11.18 23.12
C ARG A 209 -46.87 12.45 23.19
N LEU A 210 -47.85 12.55 22.30
CA LEU A 210 -48.90 13.56 22.36
C LEU A 210 -50.23 12.90 21.94
N GLU A 211 -50.75 12.02 22.79
CA GLU A 211 -52.18 11.80 23.00
C GLU A 211 -52.42 11.66 24.51
#